data_AF-A0A936ZUV4-F1
#
_entry.id   AF-A0A936ZUV4-F1
#
_cell.length_a   1.000
_cell.length_b   1.000
_cell.length_c   1.000
_cell.angle_alpha   90.00
_cell.angle_beta   90.00
_cell.angle_gamma   90.00
#
_symmetry.space_group_name_H-M   'P 1'
#
loop_
_entity.id
_entity.type
_entity.pdbx_description
1 polymer ?
#
loop_
_entity_poly.entity_id
_entity_poly.type
_entity_poly.pdbx_seq_one_letter_code
_entity_poly.pdbx_strand_id
1 'polypeptide(L)'
;MAGRTGLKGTRSRPARLPVVVLAVLLLHVAGLEWLARHRPQASALKTLDEPLFTRVLVPEAPPPPGPSASMVATAPAAPERPVLRSIEPQVAQVEPKPDPRPEPEPKPEPPPAPGPEPEPEATPPAPEPQAPASADEPVAQAPEPVADATPATQPAVDPTAEPAPPSEPAPAASAEPANAGSDPAALDRWPRDSRLSYALTGQYRGGPLYGSAQVQWQREGSTYQARVTLDISLAGTRVMTSQGEVRPDGLVPEVYEETRRGNRRAVQMERERLVFDNGSTAPRPPSVQDTASQFVELGHRFASGRERLELGGSVQIWLARPNAADLWTYDIVESTLLQTPRHGEVEAFRLVPRALPKPRGNITAEIWIAPALQYLPVRIRVSMGDEAFVDLMVDTIEQR
;
A
#
# COMPACT_ATOMS: atom_id res chain seq x y z
N MET A 1 -8.39 -92.63 -41.16
CA MET A 1 -7.44 -92.51 -40.04
C MET A 1 -6.31 -91.59 -40.49
N ALA A 2 -5.84 -90.57 -39.78
CA ALA A 2 -6.21 -89.94 -38.53
C ALA A 2 -5.75 -88.46 -38.65
N GLY A 3 -6.57 -87.55 -38.10
CA GLY A 3 -6.39 -86.10 -38.24
C GLY A 3 -5.18 -85.55 -37.51
N ARG A 4 -4.51 -84.60 -38.16
CA ARG A 4 -3.41 -83.82 -37.60
C ARG A 4 -3.94 -82.65 -36.77
N THR A 5 -3.22 -82.39 -35.70
CA THR A 5 -3.39 -81.41 -34.62
C THR A 5 -3.58 -79.96 -35.06
N GLY A 6 -4.33 -79.20 -34.25
CA GLY A 6 -4.43 -77.75 -34.34
C GLY A 6 -5.11 -77.13 -33.12
N LEU A 7 -4.36 -76.97 -32.02
CA LEU A 7 -4.74 -76.07 -30.93
C LEU A 7 -4.77 -74.63 -31.46
N LYS A 8 -5.92 -73.94 -31.34
CA LYS A 8 -5.97 -72.47 -31.36
C LYS A 8 -6.46 -71.99 -30.01
N GLY A 9 -5.51 -71.82 -29.09
CA GLY A 9 -5.64 -70.87 -28.00
C GLY A 9 -5.12 -69.51 -28.49
N THR A 10 -5.98 -68.50 -28.55
CA THR A 10 -5.56 -67.11 -28.63
C THR A 10 -6.35 -66.32 -27.60
N ARG A 11 -5.86 -66.31 -26.35
CA ARG A 11 -6.27 -65.30 -25.36
C ARG A 11 -5.68 -63.96 -25.80
N SER A 12 -6.52 -63.09 -26.36
CA SER A 12 -6.16 -61.71 -26.66
C SER A 12 -6.18 -60.86 -25.40
N ARG A 13 -5.03 -60.64 -24.78
CA ARG A 13 -4.71 -59.41 -24.03
C ARG A 13 -3.22 -59.13 -24.25
N PRO A 14 -2.81 -57.90 -24.61
CA PRO A 14 -2.75 -56.86 -23.57
C PRO A 14 -2.83 -55.40 -24.08
N ALA A 15 -4.01 -54.79 -24.10
CA ALA A 15 -4.12 -53.32 -24.16
C ALA A 15 -3.87 -52.63 -22.80
N ARG A 16 -3.49 -53.40 -21.76
CA ARG A 16 -3.40 -52.91 -20.37
C ARG A 16 -2.06 -52.28 -20.03
N LEU A 17 -0.97 -52.75 -20.64
CA LEU A 17 0.38 -52.28 -20.34
C LEU A 17 0.61 -50.81 -20.74
N PRO A 18 0.23 -50.34 -21.96
CA PRO A 18 0.40 -48.93 -22.31
C PRO A 18 -0.47 -48.00 -21.45
N VAL A 19 -1.67 -48.43 -21.07
CA VAL A 19 -2.57 -47.66 -20.19
C VAL A 19 -1.97 -47.50 -18.79
N VAL A 20 -1.37 -48.55 -18.24
CA VAL A 20 -0.69 -48.48 -16.94
C VAL A 20 0.54 -47.56 -17.00
N VAL A 21 1.35 -47.65 -18.07
CA VAL A 21 2.51 -46.75 -18.24
C VAL A 21 2.07 -45.29 -18.34
N LEU A 22 1.03 -44.98 -19.12
CA LEU A 22 0.49 -43.63 -19.24
C LEU A 22 -0.04 -43.12 -17.89
N ALA A 23 -0.80 -43.94 -17.15
CA ALA A 23 -1.31 -43.58 -15.83
C ALA A 23 -0.17 -43.29 -14.83
N VAL A 24 0.88 -44.11 -14.85
CA VAL A 24 2.06 -43.90 -14.00
C VAL A 24 2.79 -42.62 -14.39
N LEU A 25 2.97 -42.33 -15.68
CA LEU A 25 3.59 -41.09 -16.15
C LEU A 25 2.77 -39.86 -15.72
N LEU A 26 1.45 -39.88 -15.87
CA LEU A 26 0.57 -38.81 -15.40
C LEU A 26 0.67 -38.62 -13.88
N LEU A 27 0.76 -39.70 -13.11
CA LEU A 27 0.94 -39.64 -11.67
C LEU A 27 2.31 -39.06 -11.28
N HIS A 28 3.38 -39.37 -12.04
CA HIS A 28 4.69 -38.76 -11.84
C HIS A 28 4.68 -37.27 -12.20
N VAL A 29 4.05 -36.87 -13.30
CA VAL A 29 3.89 -35.46 -13.67
C VAL A 29 3.10 -34.71 -12.59
N ALA A 30 1.97 -35.25 -12.14
CA ALA A 30 1.19 -34.68 -11.05
C ALA A 30 1.98 -34.61 -9.74
N GLY A 31 2.78 -35.63 -9.43
CA GLY A 31 3.67 -35.67 -8.27
C GLY A 31 4.81 -34.65 -8.36
N LEU A 32 5.41 -34.46 -9.53
CA LEU A 32 6.44 -33.46 -9.79
C LEU A 32 5.87 -32.04 -9.76
N GLU A 33 4.68 -31.81 -10.33
CA GLU A 33 3.97 -30.54 -10.22
C GLU A 33 3.55 -30.23 -8.79
N TRP A 34 3.13 -31.25 -8.03
CA TRP A 34 2.86 -31.11 -6.61
C TRP A 34 4.14 -30.73 -5.85
N LEU A 35 5.24 -31.45 -6.08
CA LEU A 35 6.51 -31.18 -5.43
C LEU A 35 7.08 -29.81 -5.81
N ALA A 36 7.00 -29.41 -7.08
CA ALA A 36 7.42 -28.10 -7.54
C ALA A 36 6.62 -26.97 -6.90
N ARG A 37 5.30 -27.13 -6.76
CA ARG A 37 4.42 -26.16 -6.07
C ARG A 37 4.65 -26.10 -4.56
N HIS A 38 5.10 -27.19 -3.94
CA HIS A 38 5.26 -27.30 -2.48
C HIS A 38 6.72 -27.25 -2.02
N ARG A 39 7.69 -27.04 -2.93
CA ARG A 39 9.08 -26.81 -2.50
C ARG A 39 9.14 -25.51 -1.70
N PRO A 40 9.66 -25.53 -0.46
CA PRO A 40 9.94 -24.29 0.23
C PRO A 40 10.93 -23.50 -0.62
N GLN A 41 10.57 -22.26 -0.97
CA GLN A 41 11.48 -21.37 -1.65
C GLN A 41 12.74 -21.18 -0.79
N ALA A 42 13.85 -20.66 -1.32
CA ALA A 42 14.94 -20.11 -0.51
C ALA A 42 14.63 -18.64 -0.18
N SER A 43 15.09 -18.12 0.98
CA SER A 43 14.87 -16.69 1.27
C SER A 43 15.81 -15.90 0.37
N ALA A 44 15.30 -14.83 -0.23
CA ALA A 44 16.06 -13.86 -1.02
C ALA A 44 16.54 -12.66 -0.18
N LEU A 45 16.25 -12.66 1.12
CA LEU A 45 16.65 -11.61 2.06
C LEU A 45 18.14 -11.75 2.42
N LYS A 46 18.85 -10.62 2.44
CA LYS A 46 20.19 -10.49 3.01
C LYS A 46 20.08 -10.42 4.53
N THR A 47 21.09 -10.93 5.25
CA THR A 47 21.15 -10.78 6.70
C THR A 47 21.66 -9.38 7.04
N LEU A 48 21.02 -8.75 8.03
CA LEU A 48 21.45 -7.49 8.65
C LEU A 48 21.49 -7.72 10.16
N ASP A 49 22.48 -7.12 10.82
CA ASP A 49 22.65 -7.26 12.27
C ASP A 49 21.44 -6.70 13.04
N GLU A 50 21.15 -7.29 14.20
CA GLU A 50 20.08 -6.78 15.07
C GLU A 50 20.50 -5.44 15.70
N PRO A 51 19.71 -4.37 15.53
CA PRO A 51 20.01 -3.07 16.09
C PRO A 51 19.83 -3.07 17.61
N LEU A 52 20.69 -2.32 18.29
CA LEU A 52 20.53 -1.96 19.69
C LEU A 52 19.75 -0.65 19.81
N PHE A 53 18.65 -0.67 20.56
CA PHE A 53 17.85 0.53 20.85
C PHE A 53 18.26 1.13 22.17
N THR A 54 18.44 2.46 22.21
CA THR A 54 18.99 3.16 23.39
C THR A 54 18.01 4.14 24.02
N ARG A 55 16.90 4.47 23.34
CA ARG A 55 15.88 5.42 23.82
C ARG A 55 14.47 5.05 23.40
N VAL A 56 13.49 5.52 24.16
CA VAL A 56 12.06 5.51 23.81
C VAL A 56 11.68 6.89 23.27
N LEU A 57 10.94 6.94 22.15
CA LEU A 57 10.46 8.18 21.57
C LEU A 57 9.31 8.75 22.40
N VAL A 58 9.30 10.07 22.60
CA VAL A 58 8.24 10.79 23.32
C VAL A 58 7.58 11.75 22.31
N PRO A 59 6.26 12.01 22.38
CA PRO A 59 5.63 12.99 21.52
C PRO A 59 6.31 14.37 21.61
N GLU A 60 6.62 14.96 20.46
CA GLU A 60 7.17 16.31 20.33
C GLU A 60 6.25 17.14 19.42
N ALA A 61 6.17 18.45 19.60
CA ALA A 61 5.39 19.28 18.68
C ALA A 61 5.99 19.17 17.26
N PRO A 62 5.17 18.93 16.21
CA PRO A 62 5.68 18.87 14.86
C PRO A 62 6.35 20.21 14.49
N PRO A 63 7.45 20.19 13.72
CA PRO A 63 8.05 21.43 13.24
C PRO A 63 7.00 22.21 12.44
N PRO A 64 6.93 23.55 12.59
CA PRO A 64 5.95 24.35 11.86
C PRO A 64 6.15 24.13 10.36
N PRO A 65 5.06 24.04 9.56
CA PRO A 65 5.20 23.92 8.12
C PRO A 65 6.08 25.07 7.62
N GLY A 66 7.18 24.74 6.95
CA GLY A 66 8.09 25.72 6.39
C GLY A 66 7.32 26.71 5.52
N PRO A 67 7.75 27.99 5.46
CA PRO A 67 7.01 29.01 4.73
C PRO A 67 6.79 28.54 3.29
N SER A 68 5.52 28.47 2.89
CA SER A 68 5.12 28.33 1.50
C SER A 68 5.98 29.27 0.67
N ALA A 69 6.64 28.75 -0.36
CA ALA A 69 7.15 29.56 -1.45
C ALA A 69 5.94 30.11 -2.22
N SER A 70 5.17 31.00 -1.58
CA SER A 70 4.30 31.93 -2.26
C SER A 70 5.24 32.73 -3.15
N MET A 71 5.16 32.46 -4.46
CA MET A 71 5.72 33.32 -5.48
C MET A 71 5.49 34.77 -5.05
N VAL A 72 6.59 35.51 -4.89
CA VAL A 72 6.57 36.94 -4.63
C VAL A 72 5.87 37.59 -5.82
N ALA A 73 4.55 37.76 -5.72
CA ALA A 73 3.81 38.68 -6.55
C ALA A 73 4.27 40.07 -6.13
N THR A 74 5.23 40.61 -6.88
CA THR A 74 5.66 41.99 -6.74
C THR A 74 4.47 42.88 -7.11
N ALA A 75 3.76 43.37 -6.11
CA ALA A 75 2.76 44.41 -6.29
C ALA A 75 3.50 45.75 -6.55
N PRO A 76 3.18 46.50 -7.62
CA PRO A 76 3.79 47.81 -7.85
C PRO A 76 3.23 48.84 -6.86
N ALA A 77 4.12 49.73 -6.44
CA ALA A 77 3.94 50.74 -5.41
C ALA A 77 2.81 51.75 -5.71
N ALA A 78 2.06 52.10 -4.66
CA ALA A 78 1.16 53.25 -4.62
C ALA A 78 1.95 54.54 -4.34
N PRO A 79 1.58 55.69 -4.93
CA PRO A 79 2.21 56.97 -4.64
C PRO A 79 1.64 57.61 -3.36
N GLU A 80 2.53 58.31 -2.64
CA GLU A 80 2.28 58.97 -1.36
C GLU A 80 1.61 60.37 -1.45
N ARG A 81 1.03 60.76 -0.30
CA ARG A 81 0.91 62.10 0.36
C ARG A 81 -0.45 62.82 0.30
N PRO A 82 -0.79 63.72 1.27
CA PRO A 82 -0.06 64.14 2.48
C PRO A 82 -0.88 64.11 3.80
N VAL A 83 -0.12 64.37 4.87
CA VAL A 83 -0.45 64.44 6.31
C VAL A 83 -1.37 65.62 6.66
N LEU A 84 -2.34 65.39 7.55
CA LEU A 84 -3.01 66.45 8.33
C LEU A 84 -2.87 66.12 9.83
N ARG A 85 -2.37 67.09 10.59
CA ARG A 85 -2.12 67.08 12.03
C ARG A 85 -3.41 67.36 12.82
N SER A 86 -3.47 66.74 14.01
CA SER A 86 -4.09 67.22 15.28
C SER A 86 -5.63 67.35 15.25
N ILE A 87 -6.40 66.90 16.25
CA ILE A 87 -6.38 67.33 17.66
C ILE A 87 -6.97 66.20 18.52
N GLU A 88 -6.38 65.98 19.69
CA GLU A 88 -6.89 65.15 20.78
C GLU A 88 -7.79 65.98 21.70
N PRO A 89 -9.00 65.53 22.08
CA PRO A 89 -9.72 66.07 23.23
C PRO A 89 -9.79 65.06 24.38
N GLN A 90 -9.76 65.64 25.58
CA GLN A 90 -9.53 64.99 26.85
C GLN A 90 -10.70 64.18 27.39
N VAL A 91 -10.30 63.29 28.31
CA VAL A 91 -11.07 62.46 29.22
C VAL A 91 -12.10 63.24 30.03
N ALA A 92 -13.33 62.72 30.10
CA ALA A 92 -14.26 62.98 31.18
C ALA A 92 -14.71 61.64 31.79
N GLN A 93 -14.37 61.43 33.05
CA GLN A 93 -14.78 60.29 33.87
C GLN A 93 -16.29 60.39 34.16
N VAL A 94 -16.99 59.25 34.13
CA VAL A 94 -18.35 59.10 34.67
C VAL A 94 -18.34 57.93 35.64
N GLU A 95 -18.78 58.19 36.87
CA GLU A 95 -18.90 57.25 37.99
C GLU A 95 -19.83 56.05 37.70
N PRO A 96 -19.58 54.90 38.35
CA PRO A 96 -20.38 53.69 38.17
C PRO A 96 -21.66 53.74 39.03
N LYS A 97 -22.79 53.32 38.45
CA LYS A 97 -24.08 53.18 39.14
C LYS A 97 -24.33 51.68 39.47
N PRO A 98 -24.95 51.33 40.62
CA PRO A 98 -24.95 49.96 41.13
C PRO A 98 -26.02 49.06 40.51
N ASP A 99 -25.72 47.75 40.51
CA ASP A 99 -26.52 46.63 40.00
C ASP A 99 -27.89 46.43 40.68
N PRO A 100 -28.89 45.89 39.95
CA PRO A 100 -29.91 45.03 40.50
C PRO A 100 -29.53 43.54 40.38
N ARG A 101 -29.50 42.85 41.52
CA ARG A 101 -29.46 41.37 41.68
C ARG A 101 -30.71 40.71 41.05
N PRO A 102 -30.73 39.37 40.83
CA PRO A 102 -31.33 38.73 39.68
C PRO A 102 -32.77 38.28 39.94
N GLU A 103 -33.58 38.30 38.88
CA GLU A 103 -34.89 37.66 38.83
C GLU A 103 -34.71 36.14 38.66
N PRO A 104 -35.47 35.29 39.38
CA PRO A 104 -35.27 33.85 39.34
C PRO A 104 -35.73 33.25 38.00
N GLU A 105 -34.83 32.54 37.32
CA GLU A 105 -35.15 31.76 36.13
C GLU A 105 -36.21 30.67 36.44
N PRO A 106 -37.23 30.52 35.59
CA PRO A 106 -38.24 29.47 35.76
C PRO A 106 -37.64 28.08 35.52
N LYS A 107 -38.01 27.15 36.40
CA LYS A 107 -37.63 25.74 36.39
C LYS A 107 -37.99 25.07 35.04
N PRO A 108 -37.10 24.25 34.44
CA PRO A 108 -37.35 23.62 33.15
C PRO A 108 -38.54 22.64 33.22
N GLU A 109 -39.44 22.73 32.23
CA GLU A 109 -40.52 21.78 32.01
C GLU A 109 -39.98 20.38 31.67
N PRO A 110 -40.62 19.30 32.12
CA PRO A 110 -40.20 17.94 31.79
C PRO A 110 -40.43 17.65 30.29
N PRO A 111 -39.57 16.83 29.65
CA PRO A 111 -39.74 16.46 28.26
C PRO A 111 -41.02 15.63 28.06
N PRO A 112 -41.70 15.75 26.90
CA PRO A 112 -42.88 14.96 26.59
C PRO A 112 -42.52 13.48 26.49
N ALA A 113 -43.40 12.62 27.01
CA ALA A 113 -43.27 11.17 26.96
C ALA A 113 -43.23 10.66 25.51
N PRO A 114 -42.43 9.62 25.21
CA PRO A 114 -42.37 9.02 23.88
C PRO A 114 -43.74 8.40 23.52
N GLY A 115 -44.25 8.78 22.35
CA GLY A 115 -45.44 8.17 21.75
C GLY A 115 -45.19 6.70 21.38
N PRO A 116 -46.26 5.88 21.31
CA PRO A 116 -46.12 4.45 21.08
C PRO A 116 -45.55 4.13 19.69
N GLU A 117 -44.62 3.19 19.71
CA GLU A 117 -43.94 2.55 18.59
C GLU A 117 -44.96 1.88 17.64
N PRO A 118 -44.89 2.12 16.32
CA PRO A 118 -45.75 1.40 15.39
C PRO A 118 -45.27 -0.05 15.24
N GLU A 119 -46.19 -0.96 15.53
CA GLU A 119 -46.11 -2.40 15.32
C GLU A 119 -45.82 -2.71 13.82
N PRO A 120 -44.92 -3.65 13.51
CA PRO A 120 -44.50 -3.91 12.13
C PRO A 120 -45.60 -4.62 11.34
N GLU A 121 -46.07 -3.97 10.26
CA GLU A 121 -46.90 -4.62 9.24
C GLU A 121 -46.13 -5.75 8.55
N ALA A 122 -46.72 -6.93 8.57
CA ALA A 122 -46.25 -8.14 7.92
C ALA A 122 -46.16 -7.94 6.40
N THR A 123 -44.95 -8.10 5.85
CA THR A 123 -44.73 -8.17 4.41
C THR A 123 -45.11 -9.58 3.89
N PRO A 124 -45.95 -9.70 2.84
CA PRO A 124 -46.26 -10.99 2.22
C PRO A 124 -45.09 -11.55 1.38
N PRO A 125 -45.06 -12.88 1.14
CA PRO A 125 -43.85 -13.59 0.72
C PRO A 125 -43.51 -13.47 -0.77
N ALA A 126 -42.23 -13.73 -1.06
CA ALA A 126 -41.59 -13.78 -2.37
C ALA A 126 -42.19 -14.81 -3.34
N PRO A 127 -42.15 -14.56 -4.66
CA PRO A 127 -42.29 -15.58 -5.68
C PRO A 127 -40.93 -15.96 -6.30
N GLU A 128 -40.49 -17.19 -6.06
CA GLU A 128 -39.87 -18.08 -7.06
C GLU A 128 -40.79 -19.31 -7.16
N PRO A 129 -40.80 -20.14 -8.23
CA PRO A 129 -39.70 -20.42 -9.18
C PRO A 129 -40.14 -20.70 -10.64
N GLN A 130 -39.32 -20.41 -11.67
CA GLN A 130 -39.37 -21.18 -12.93
C GLN A 130 -37.99 -21.25 -13.64
N ALA A 131 -37.40 -22.45 -13.63
CA ALA A 131 -36.62 -22.96 -14.76
C ALA A 131 -37.59 -23.51 -15.81
N PRO A 132 -37.26 -23.44 -17.11
CA PRO A 132 -36.97 -24.71 -17.77
C PRO A 132 -35.90 -24.67 -18.89
N ALA A 133 -35.29 -25.84 -19.04
CA ALA A 133 -34.96 -26.55 -20.27
C ALA A 133 -33.81 -26.05 -21.19
N SER A 134 -32.84 -26.97 -21.30
CA SER A 134 -31.88 -27.17 -22.38
C SER A 134 -32.50 -27.16 -23.78
N ALA A 135 -31.75 -26.63 -24.75
CA ALA A 135 -31.72 -27.12 -26.12
C ALA A 135 -30.42 -26.67 -26.84
N ASP A 136 -29.69 -27.68 -27.35
CA ASP A 136 -28.80 -27.75 -28.51
C ASP A 136 -27.70 -26.70 -28.83
N GLU A 137 -26.50 -27.25 -29.07
CA GLU A 137 -25.38 -26.71 -29.86
C GLU A 137 -25.74 -26.58 -31.38
N PRO A 138 -24.79 -26.29 -32.29
CA PRO A 138 -23.96 -25.10 -32.44
C PRO A 138 -24.13 -24.48 -33.84
N VAL A 139 -23.78 -23.20 -34.04
CA VAL A 139 -23.49 -22.68 -35.38
C VAL A 139 -22.13 -21.99 -35.40
N ALA A 140 -21.22 -22.63 -36.11
CA ALA A 140 -19.94 -22.11 -36.53
C ALA A 140 -20.13 -21.02 -37.59
N GLN A 141 -19.47 -19.87 -37.42
CA GLN A 141 -19.03 -19.03 -38.54
C GLN A 141 -17.64 -18.46 -38.23
N ALA A 142 -16.70 -18.81 -39.11
CA ALA A 142 -15.36 -18.27 -39.19
C ALA A 142 -15.36 -16.84 -39.75
N PRO A 143 -14.24 -16.11 -39.58
CA PRO A 143 -13.79 -15.21 -40.63
C PRO A 143 -12.46 -15.69 -41.22
N GLU A 144 -12.43 -15.78 -42.55
CA GLU A 144 -11.22 -15.91 -43.36
C GLU A 144 -10.39 -14.61 -43.32
N PRO A 145 -9.05 -14.71 -43.50
CA PRO A 145 -8.14 -13.57 -43.54
C PRO A 145 -8.06 -12.98 -44.95
N VAL A 146 -8.11 -11.66 -45.06
CA VAL A 146 -7.76 -10.94 -46.30
C VAL A 146 -6.29 -10.56 -46.31
N ALA A 147 -5.77 -10.66 -47.53
CA ALA A 147 -4.40 -10.87 -47.88
C ALA A 147 -3.54 -9.61 -48.01
N ASP A 148 -2.26 -9.91 -47.92
CA ASP A 148 -1.06 -9.19 -48.32
C ASP A 148 -1.13 -8.64 -49.76
N ALA A 149 -0.57 -7.44 -49.97
CA ALA A 149 -0.29 -6.89 -51.31
C ALA A 149 0.80 -5.81 -51.30
N THR A 150 2.05 -6.27 -51.52
CA THR A 150 3.07 -5.80 -52.46
C THR A 150 3.76 -4.41 -52.28
N PRO A 151 5.10 -4.34 -52.41
CA PRO A 151 5.93 -3.13 -52.23
C PRO A 151 6.10 -2.31 -53.53
N ALA A 152 6.45 -1.01 -53.39
CA ALA A 152 6.85 -0.16 -54.50
C ALA A 152 8.15 0.61 -54.22
N THR A 153 9.03 0.49 -55.21
CA THR A 153 10.41 0.90 -55.44
C THR A 153 10.69 2.42 -55.38
N GLN A 154 11.95 2.75 -55.04
CA GLN A 154 12.62 4.05 -55.15
C GLN A 154 12.59 4.64 -56.57
N PRO A 155 12.89 5.94 -56.71
CA PRO A 155 14.06 6.26 -57.55
C PRO A 155 15.02 7.28 -56.92
N ALA A 156 16.31 7.04 -57.15
CA ALA A 156 17.41 7.95 -56.91
C ALA A 156 17.54 8.99 -58.04
N VAL A 157 17.85 10.24 -57.68
CA VAL A 157 18.62 11.19 -58.49
C VAL A 157 19.41 12.13 -57.57
N ASP A 158 20.73 12.09 -57.72
CA ASP A 158 21.73 13.13 -57.38
C ASP A 158 22.26 13.65 -58.75
N PRO A 159 22.94 14.82 -58.91
CA PRO A 159 23.93 15.32 -57.96
C PRO A 159 24.11 16.86 -57.82
N THR A 160 24.93 17.23 -56.84
CA THR A 160 25.88 18.37 -56.81
C THR A 160 25.36 19.80 -56.55
N ALA A 161 25.57 20.26 -55.31
CA ALA A 161 26.20 21.56 -55.01
C ALA A 161 26.83 21.53 -53.58
N GLU A 162 28.13 21.73 -53.49
CA GLU A 162 28.91 22.09 -52.29
C GLU A 162 29.58 23.48 -52.56
N PRO A 163 30.13 24.24 -51.58
CA PRO A 163 30.20 24.00 -50.14
C PRO A 163 29.93 25.23 -49.23
N ALA A 164 29.59 24.96 -47.96
CA ALA A 164 29.89 25.85 -46.83
C ALA A 164 30.10 24.98 -45.57
N PRO A 165 31.12 25.23 -44.75
CA PRO A 165 31.58 24.27 -43.75
C PRO A 165 30.60 24.18 -42.57
N PRO A 166 30.11 22.99 -42.18
CA PRO A 166 29.47 22.82 -40.89
C PRO A 166 30.53 22.64 -39.80
N SER A 167 30.39 23.44 -38.76
CA SER A 167 31.17 23.37 -37.52
C SER A 167 31.18 21.96 -36.95
N GLU A 168 32.37 21.56 -36.52
CA GLU A 168 32.68 20.33 -35.78
C GLU A 168 31.72 20.18 -34.57
N PRO A 169 30.98 19.07 -34.45
CA PRO A 169 30.28 18.77 -33.21
C PRO A 169 31.31 18.40 -32.16
N ALA A 170 31.38 19.22 -31.11
CA ALA A 170 32.09 18.92 -29.87
C ALA A 170 31.71 17.50 -29.39
N PRO A 171 32.65 16.72 -28.83
CA PRO A 171 32.33 15.40 -28.33
C PRO A 171 31.21 15.53 -27.31
N ALA A 172 30.06 14.95 -27.64
CA ALA A 172 29.00 14.69 -26.68
C ALA A 172 29.62 13.80 -25.62
N ALA A 173 30.03 14.41 -24.50
CA ALA A 173 30.29 13.71 -23.28
C ALA A 173 29.06 12.86 -23.03
N SER A 174 29.23 11.54 -23.10
CA SER A 174 28.33 10.60 -22.46
C SER A 174 28.05 11.15 -21.08
N ALA A 175 26.85 11.67 -20.87
CA ALA A 175 26.29 11.76 -19.53
C ALA A 175 26.06 10.31 -19.11
N GLU A 176 27.15 9.69 -18.66
CA GLU A 176 27.14 8.62 -17.69
C GLU A 176 26.06 9.01 -16.67
N PRO A 177 25.09 8.13 -16.35
CA PRO A 177 24.13 8.46 -15.32
C PRO A 177 24.97 8.82 -14.11
N ALA A 178 24.89 10.08 -13.69
CA ALA A 178 25.55 10.51 -12.48
C ALA A 178 25.12 9.48 -11.44
N ASN A 179 26.08 8.66 -10.98
CA ASN A 179 25.97 8.06 -9.68
C ASN A 179 25.70 9.27 -8.80
N ALA A 180 24.42 9.47 -8.46
CA ALA A 180 24.03 10.32 -7.38
C ALA A 180 24.67 9.64 -6.19
N GLY A 181 25.93 9.99 -5.95
CA GLY A 181 26.71 9.53 -4.84
C GLY A 181 25.83 9.77 -3.64
N SER A 182 25.66 8.71 -2.86
CA SER A 182 24.93 8.69 -1.62
C SER A 182 25.55 9.77 -0.72
N ASP A 183 25.08 11.01 -0.84
CA ASP A 183 25.46 12.07 0.09
C ASP A 183 25.04 11.57 1.46
N PRO A 184 25.98 11.25 2.37
CA PRO A 184 25.64 10.69 3.67
C PRO A 184 24.66 11.60 4.41
N ALA A 185 24.78 12.91 4.21
CA ALA A 185 23.90 13.91 4.81
C ALA A 185 22.46 13.86 4.26
N ALA A 186 22.27 13.44 3.00
CA ALA A 186 20.94 13.26 2.45
C ALA A 186 20.23 12.03 3.05
N LEU A 187 20.99 11.00 3.45
CA LEU A 187 20.46 9.80 4.11
C LEU A 187 20.12 10.04 5.59
N ASP A 188 20.69 11.08 6.21
CA ASP A 188 20.38 11.45 7.60
C ASP A 188 18.95 11.98 7.80
N ARG A 189 18.23 12.28 6.71
CA ARG A 189 16.80 12.63 6.74
C ARG A 189 15.88 11.41 6.92
N TRP A 190 16.40 10.19 6.81
CA TRP A 190 15.64 8.97 7.08
C TRP A 190 15.56 8.70 8.59
N PRO A 191 14.49 8.05 9.07
CA PRO A 191 14.38 7.66 10.46
C PRO A 191 15.58 6.80 10.88
N ARG A 192 16.02 7.02 12.12
CA ARG A 192 16.97 6.13 12.78
C ARG A 192 16.38 4.73 12.89
N ASP A 193 17.25 3.73 13.07
CA ASP A 193 16.82 2.37 13.41
C ASP A 193 15.78 2.45 14.54
N SER A 194 14.61 1.86 14.27
CA SER A 194 13.46 1.99 15.16
C SER A 194 12.67 0.70 15.27
N ARG A 195 12.09 0.46 16.44
CA ARG A 195 11.15 -0.62 16.69
C ARG A 195 9.87 -0.07 17.29
N LEU A 196 8.76 -0.30 16.61
CA LEU A 196 7.42 0.03 17.09
C LEU A 196 6.77 -1.27 17.54
N SER A 197 6.34 -1.33 18.80
CA SER A 197 5.54 -2.45 19.30
C SER A 197 4.08 -2.03 19.44
N TYR A 198 3.18 -2.91 19.04
CA TYR A 198 1.74 -2.67 19.01
C TYR A 198 1.01 -3.70 19.87
N ALA A 199 0.01 -3.22 20.61
CA ALA A 199 -1.05 -4.05 21.14
C ALA A 199 -2.04 -4.36 20.01
N LEU A 200 -2.30 -5.64 19.76
CA LEU A 200 -3.24 -6.08 18.74
C LEU A 200 -4.52 -6.57 19.42
N THR A 201 -5.64 -5.96 19.05
CA THR A 201 -6.98 -6.41 19.39
C THR A 201 -7.80 -6.60 18.12
N GLY A 202 -8.95 -7.26 18.18
CA GLY A 202 -9.75 -7.45 16.99
C GLY A 202 -10.93 -8.37 17.21
N GLN A 203 -11.58 -8.74 16.12
CA GLN A 203 -12.66 -9.71 16.12
C GLN A 203 -12.56 -10.63 14.91
N TYR A 204 -13.07 -11.85 15.06
CA TYR A 204 -13.25 -12.82 13.99
C TYR A 204 -14.54 -13.60 14.23
N ARG A 205 -15.50 -13.46 13.31
CA ARG A 205 -16.81 -14.14 13.35
C ARG A 205 -17.52 -13.98 14.71
N GLY A 206 -17.45 -12.76 15.26
CA GLY A 206 -18.06 -12.40 16.55
C GLY A 206 -17.25 -12.77 17.81
N GLY A 207 -16.13 -13.48 17.68
CA GLY A 207 -15.21 -13.77 18.79
C GLY A 207 -14.07 -12.74 18.86
N PRO A 208 -13.53 -12.43 20.05
CA PRO A 208 -12.41 -11.51 20.18
C PRO A 208 -11.11 -12.14 19.66
N LEU A 209 -10.25 -11.32 19.05
CA LEU A 209 -8.88 -11.64 18.70
C LEU A 209 -7.93 -10.76 19.51
N TYR A 210 -6.82 -11.35 19.95
CA TYR A 210 -5.76 -10.65 20.66
C TYR A 210 -4.40 -11.01 20.07
N GLY A 211 -3.40 -10.19 20.36
CA GLY A 211 -2.05 -10.46 19.93
C GLY A 211 -1.10 -9.30 20.17
N SER A 212 0.03 -9.37 19.47
CA SER A 212 0.98 -8.27 19.36
C SER A 212 1.45 -8.13 17.93
N ALA A 213 1.95 -6.94 17.60
CA ALA A 213 2.71 -6.75 16.38
C ALA A 213 3.96 -5.93 16.65
N GLN A 214 4.98 -6.11 15.81
CA GLN A 214 6.20 -5.32 15.82
C GLN A 214 6.53 -4.87 14.41
N VAL A 215 6.89 -3.60 14.26
CA VAL A 215 7.46 -3.02 13.04
C VAL A 215 8.89 -2.60 13.37
N GLN A 216 9.86 -3.20 12.69
CA GLN A 216 11.27 -2.88 12.83
C GLN A 216 11.78 -2.28 11.53
N TRP A 217 12.37 -1.11 11.64
CA TRP A 217 13.12 -0.44 10.59
C TRP A 217 14.59 -0.41 10.97
N GLN A 218 15.47 -0.75 10.03
CA GLN A 218 16.91 -0.65 10.21
C GLN A 218 17.61 -0.32 8.89
N ARG A 219 18.73 0.40 8.99
CA ARG A 219 19.54 0.79 7.84
C ARG A 219 21.03 0.61 8.12
N GLU A 220 21.75 0.05 7.15
CA GLU A 220 23.21 -0.02 7.12
C GLU A 220 23.71 0.61 5.81
N GLY A 221 24.30 1.80 5.91
CA GLY A 221 24.65 2.59 4.72
C GLY A 221 23.41 2.91 3.89
N SER A 222 23.40 2.55 2.61
CA SER A 222 22.23 2.69 1.74
C SER A 222 21.30 1.47 1.79
N THR A 223 21.64 0.37 2.47
CA THR A 223 20.78 -0.82 2.53
C THR A 223 19.80 -0.72 3.69
N TYR A 224 18.53 -1.09 3.47
CA TYR A 224 17.56 -1.15 4.55
C TYR A 224 16.89 -2.53 4.70
N GLN A 225 16.30 -2.72 5.87
CA GLN A 225 15.27 -3.72 6.08
C GLN A 225 14.10 -3.13 6.88
N ALA A 226 12.88 -3.38 6.41
CA ALA A 226 11.65 -3.16 7.16
C ALA A 226 11.00 -4.52 7.42
N ARG A 227 10.81 -4.89 8.70
CA ARG A 227 10.21 -6.16 9.11
C ARG A 227 8.97 -5.91 9.94
N VAL A 228 7.86 -6.54 9.57
CA VAL A 228 6.61 -6.53 10.31
C VAL A 228 6.31 -7.94 10.79
N THR A 229 6.20 -8.13 12.10
CA THR A 229 5.80 -9.39 12.73
C THR A 229 4.43 -9.20 13.35
N LEU A 230 3.47 -10.08 13.04
CA LEU A 230 2.15 -10.11 13.64
C LEU A 230 1.94 -11.47 14.30
N ASP A 231 1.69 -11.45 15.61
CA ASP A 231 1.40 -12.63 16.41
C ASP A 231 -0.05 -12.56 16.86
N ILE A 232 -0.93 -13.27 16.14
CA ILE A 232 -2.36 -13.26 16.41
C ILE A 232 -2.73 -14.57 17.11
N SER A 233 -3.37 -14.48 18.27
CA SER A 233 -3.84 -15.63 19.05
C SER A 233 -4.66 -16.57 18.17
N LEU A 234 -4.37 -17.88 18.19
CA LEU A 234 -5.01 -18.94 17.41
C LEU A 234 -4.82 -18.87 15.88
N ALA A 235 -4.51 -17.71 15.31
CA ALA A 235 -4.23 -17.55 13.88
C ALA A 235 -2.75 -17.81 13.53
N GLY A 236 -1.85 -17.68 14.51
CA GLY A 236 -0.41 -17.89 14.40
C GLY A 236 0.35 -16.65 13.94
N THR A 237 1.66 -16.81 13.73
CA THR A 237 2.55 -15.71 13.34
C THR A 237 2.54 -15.48 11.83
N ARG A 238 2.54 -14.20 11.44
CA ARG A 238 2.84 -13.73 10.09
C ARG A 238 4.03 -12.78 10.14
N VAL A 239 5.00 -13.00 9.26
CA VAL A 239 6.16 -12.12 9.11
C VAL A 239 6.17 -11.56 7.70
N MET A 240 6.36 -10.26 7.55
CA MET A 240 6.50 -9.57 6.27
C MET A 240 7.81 -8.79 6.32
N THR A 241 8.69 -8.97 5.34
CA THR A 241 9.99 -8.30 5.32
C THR A 241 10.22 -7.68 3.95
N SER A 242 10.57 -6.41 3.93
CA SER A 242 11.06 -5.65 2.77
C SER A 242 12.54 -5.37 2.93
N GLN A 243 13.29 -5.49 1.84
CA GLN A 243 14.67 -5.05 1.77
C GLN A 243 14.96 -4.38 0.43
N GLY A 244 15.91 -3.46 0.45
CA GLY A 244 16.39 -2.78 -0.73
C GLY A 244 17.30 -1.62 -0.38
N GLU A 245 17.27 -0.59 -1.22
CA GLU A 245 18.10 0.60 -1.05
C GLU A 245 17.29 1.81 -0.56
N VAL A 246 17.96 2.65 0.22
CA VAL A 246 17.51 3.97 0.63
C VAL A 246 18.15 4.98 -0.29
N ARG A 247 17.33 5.83 -0.90
CA ARG A 247 17.79 6.97 -1.68
C ARG A 247 17.26 8.27 -1.09
N PRO A 248 17.85 9.42 -1.43
CA PRO A 248 17.34 10.73 -0.99
C PRO A 248 15.88 10.97 -1.38
N ASP A 249 15.41 10.35 -2.45
CA ASP A 249 14.10 10.50 -3.07
C ASP A 249 13.12 9.35 -2.76
N GLY A 250 13.45 8.42 -1.88
CA GLY A 250 12.55 7.35 -1.45
C GLY A 250 13.23 6.00 -1.23
N LEU A 251 12.46 5.05 -0.76
CA LEU A 251 12.84 3.64 -0.71
C LEU A 251 12.77 3.01 -2.09
N VAL A 252 13.73 2.14 -2.36
CA VAL A 252 13.81 1.34 -3.57
C VAL A 252 13.86 -0.12 -3.14
N PRO A 253 12.70 -0.74 -2.87
CA PRO A 253 12.66 -2.14 -2.52
C PRO A 253 13.21 -3.01 -3.66
N GLU A 254 13.94 -4.05 -3.29
CA GLU A 254 14.46 -5.08 -4.21
C GLU A 254 13.72 -6.40 -4.00
N VAL A 255 13.32 -6.68 -2.75
CA VAL A 255 12.63 -7.91 -2.40
C VAL A 255 11.62 -7.65 -1.28
N TYR A 256 10.46 -8.27 -1.42
CA TYR A 256 9.48 -8.40 -0.35
C TYR A 256 9.11 -9.86 -0.15
N GLU A 257 9.17 -10.34 1.09
CA GLU A 257 8.76 -11.69 1.49
C GLU A 257 7.64 -11.62 2.54
N GLU A 258 6.64 -12.48 2.42
CA GLU A 258 5.67 -12.75 3.47
C GLU A 258 5.67 -14.25 3.83
N THR A 259 5.74 -14.55 5.12
CA THR A 259 5.70 -15.91 5.65
C THR A 259 4.52 -16.07 6.60
N ARG A 260 3.70 -17.09 6.38
CA ARG A 260 2.58 -17.45 7.27
C ARG A 260 2.50 -18.96 7.39
N ARG A 261 2.57 -19.47 8.62
CA ARG A 261 2.51 -20.93 8.92
C ARG A 261 3.51 -21.75 8.06
N GLY A 262 4.72 -21.23 7.88
CA GLY A 262 5.78 -21.86 7.07
C GLY A 262 5.62 -21.70 5.55
N ASN A 263 4.45 -21.27 5.06
CA ASN A 263 4.31 -20.92 3.65
C ASN A 263 4.91 -19.53 3.40
N ARG A 264 5.91 -19.45 2.52
CA ARG A 264 6.54 -18.19 2.14
C ARG A 264 6.20 -17.85 0.70
N ARG A 265 5.94 -16.56 0.48
CA ARG A 265 5.66 -15.96 -0.82
C ARG A 265 6.49 -14.70 -0.98
N ALA A 266 6.90 -14.41 -2.19
CA ALA A 266 7.76 -13.25 -2.44
C ALA A 266 7.34 -12.47 -3.69
N VAL A 267 7.80 -11.22 -3.76
CA VAL A 267 7.92 -10.48 -5.01
C VAL A 267 9.32 -9.91 -5.10
N GLN A 268 9.99 -10.15 -6.23
CA GLN A 268 11.27 -9.51 -6.54
C GLN A 268 11.00 -8.28 -7.39
N MET A 269 11.60 -7.16 -7.01
CA MET A 269 11.45 -5.88 -7.67
C MET A 269 12.78 -5.56 -8.33
N GLU A 270 12.96 -6.10 -9.53
CA GLU A 270 14.13 -5.82 -10.35
C GLU A 270 14.11 -4.37 -10.89
N ARG A 271 15.12 -3.96 -11.65
CA ARG A 271 15.23 -2.58 -12.13
C ARG A 271 14.03 -2.14 -12.98
N GLU A 272 13.54 -3.00 -13.88
CA GLU A 272 12.48 -2.65 -14.85
C GLU A 272 11.20 -3.50 -14.70
N ARG A 273 11.24 -4.55 -13.88
CA ARG A 273 10.12 -5.49 -13.73
C ARG A 273 9.92 -5.96 -12.30
N LEU A 274 8.69 -6.39 -12.03
CA LEU A 274 8.29 -7.15 -10.87
C LEU A 274 8.21 -8.62 -11.27
N VAL A 275 8.73 -9.51 -10.43
CA VAL A 275 8.60 -10.97 -10.56
C VAL A 275 7.82 -11.49 -9.37
N PHE A 276 6.61 -11.96 -9.63
CA PHE A 276 5.67 -12.42 -8.61
C PHE A 276 5.93 -13.88 -8.20
N ASP A 277 5.35 -14.27 -7.06
CA ASP A 277 5.48 -15.60 -6.46
C ASP A 277 5.06 -16.75 -7.39
N ASN A 278 4.11 -16.49 -8.29
CA ASN A 278 3.64 -17.45 -9.29
C ASN A 278 4.50 -17.48 -10.58
N GLY A 279 5.63 -16.75 -10.61
CA GLY A 279 6.51 -16.64 -11.77
C GLY A 279 6.05 -15.66 -12.86
N SER A 280 4.87 -15.06 -12.73
CA SER A 280 4.41 -14.01 -13.66
C SER A 280 5.19 -12.71 -13.43
N THR A 281 5.26 -11.88 -14.48
CA THR A 281 5.99 -10.61 -14.45
C THR A 281 5.11 -9.43 -14.85
N ALA A 282 5.43 -8.25 -14.33
CA ALA A 282 4.84 -6.97 -14.76
C ALA A 282 5.92 -5.89 -14.83
N PRO A 283 5.72 -4.80 -15.60
CA PRO A 283 6.60 -3.62 -15.52
C PRO A 283 6.67 -3.07 -14.11
N ARG A 284 7.85 -2.58 -13.69
CA ARG A 284 8.02 -1.94 -12.37
C ARG A 284 7.48 -0.50 -12.39
N PRO A 285 6.43 -0.18 -11.60
CA PRO A 285 5.98 1.19 -11.48
C PRO A 285 7.01 2.07 -10.77
N PRO A 286 7.03 3.39 -11.04
CA PRO A 286 7.90 4.31 -10.33
C PRO A 286 7.58 4.32 -8.84
N SER A 287 8.63 4.36 -8.00
CA SER A 287 8.53 4.43 -6.54
C SER A 287 7.63 3.36 -5.91
N VAL A 288 7.51 2.19 -6.54
CA VAL A 288 6.77 1.05 -5.99
C VAL A 288 7.33 0.63 -4.64
N GLN A 289 6.42 0.42 -3.69
CA GLN A 289 6.67 -0.06 -2.35
C GLN A 289 6.02 -1.44 -2.17
N ASP A 290 6.08 -1.97 -0.95
CA ASP A 290 5.38 -3.17 -0.52
C ASP A 290 4.66 -2.93 0.81
N THR A 291 4.04 -3.99 1.34
CA THR A 291 3.26 -3.93 2.58
C THR A 291 4.07 -3.50 3.81
N ALA A 292 5.37 -3.81 3.86
CA ALA A 292 6.23 -3.49 5.01
C ALA A 292 6.90 -2.11 4.84
N SER A 293 7.41 -1.80 3.65
CA SER A 293 8.13 -0.54 3.37
C SER A 293 7.20 0.69 3.30
N GLN A 294 5.92 0.52 2.95
CA GLN A 294 5.00 1.64 2.76
C GLN A 294 4.92 2.60 3.95
N PHE A 295 4.98 2.08 5.18
CA PHE A 295 4.83 2.88 6.38
C PHE A 295 6.01 3.82 6.58
N VAL A 296 7.21 3.31 6.30
CA VAL A 296 8.45 4.10 6.38
C VAL A 296 8.50 5.12 5.25
N GLU A 297 8.13 4.72 4.02
CA GLU A 297 8.08 5.62 2.87
C GLU A 297 7.07 6.75 3.08
N LEU A 298 5.83 6.45 3.52
CA LEU A 298 4.81 7.46 3.77
C LEU A 298 5.23 8.42 4.91
N GLY A 299 5.75 7.87 6.02
CA GLY A 299 6.27 8.68 7.11
C GLY A 299 7.36 9.65 6.63
N HIS A 300 8.31 9.16 5.83
CA HIS A 300 9.36 10.00 5.24
C HIS A 300 8.80 11.07 4.28
N ARG A 301 7.82 10.73 3.43
CA ARG A 301 7.19 11.69 2.51
C ARG A 301 6.49 12.82 3.25
N PHE A 302 5.79 12.53 4.33
CA PHE A 302 5.14 13.56 5.15
C PHE A 302 6.18 14.38 5.94
N ALA A 303 7.15 13.73 6.57
CA ALA A 303 8.19 14.42 7.34
C ALA A 303 9.08 15.34 6.48
N SER A 304 9.32 14.98 5.21
CA SER A 304 10.08 15.78 4.26
C SER A 304 9.25 16.83 3.52
N GLY A 305 7.92 16.87 3.72
CA GLY A 305 7.01 17.77 3.02
C GLY A 305 6.78 17.43 1.53
N ARG A 306 7.20 16.25 1.07
CA ARG A 306 6.93 15.77 -0.30
C ARG A 306 5.46 15.44 -0.51
N GLU A 307 4.79 15.03 0.56
CA GLU A 307 3.34 14.91 0.64
C GLU A 307 2.86 15.76 1.81
N ARG A 308 1.69 16.38 1.67
CA ARG A 308 1.07 17.16 2.76
C ARG A 308 0.10 16.27 3.53
N LEU A 309 0.26 16.23 4.84
CA LEU A 309 -0.67 15.55 5.74
C LEU A 309 -1.78 16.54 6.14
N GLU A 310 -2.74 16.75 5.24
CA GLU A 310 -3.82 17.74 5.39
C GLU A 310 -5.19 17.10 5.14
N LEU A 311 -6.20 17.51 5.92
CA LEU A 311 -7.57 17.01 5.77
C LEU A 311 -8.13 17.31 4.38
N GLY A 312 -8.81 16.32 3.79
CA GLY A 312 -9.31 16.37 2.42
C GLY A 312 -8.25 16.12 1.35
N GLY A 313 -6.97 16.01 1.73
CA GLY A 313 -5.90 15.57 0.85
C GLY A 313 -5.92 14.07 0.57
N SER A 314 -5.09 13.63 -0.38
CA SER A 314 -4.91 12.22 -0.68
C SER A 314 -3.47 11.92 -1.10
N VAL A 315 -2.97 10.74 -0.76
CA VAL A 315 -1.63 10.26 -1.16
C VAL A 315 -1.75 8.98 -1.99
N GLN A 316 -0.87 8.82 -2.98
CA GLN A 316 -0.83 7.67 -3.86
C GLN A 316 0.46 6.85 -3.69
N ILE A 317 0.33 5.54 -3.66
CA ILE A 317 1.45 4.61 -3.50
C ILE A 317 1.20 3.32 -4.26
N TRP A 318 2.16 2.94 -5.11
CA TRP A 318 2.15 1.61 -5.73
C TRP A 318 2.59 0.58 -4.70
N LEU A 319 1.78 -0.47 -4.51
CA LEU A 319 2.10 -1.58 -3.61
C LEU A 319 2.24 -2.88 -4.39
N ALA A 320 3.47 -3.40 -4.46
CA ALA A 320 3.77 -4.73 -4.93
C ALA A 320 3.57 -5.74 -3.80
N ARG A 321 2.68 -6.70 -4.04
CA ARG A 321 2.43 -7.87 -3.20
C ARG A 321 2.81 -9.12 -3.99
N PRO A 322 2.93 -10.30 -3.35
CA PRO A 322 3.43 -11.51 -4.01
C PRO A 322 2.63 -11.97 -5.24
N ASN A 323 1.40 -11.50 -5.43
CA ASN A 323 0.54 -11.85 -6.56
C ASN A 323 0.30 -10.72 -7.59
N ALA A 324 0.51 -9.46 -7.21
CA ALA A 324 0.17 -8.31 -8.06
C ALA A 324 0.75 -7.01 -7.50
N ALA A 325 0.84 -6.00 -8.35
CA ALA A 325 1.03 -4.62 -7.93
C ALA A 325 -0.21 -3.78 -8.27
N ASP A 326 -0.64 -2.96 -7.32
CA ASP A 326 -1.81 -2.10 -7.44
C ASP A 326 -1.45 -0.68 -6.97
N LEU A 327 -2.06 0.33 -7.58
CA LEU A 327 -1.96 1.72 -7.11
C LEU A 327 -3.00 1.95 -6.03
N TRP A 328 -2.55 2.26 -4.82
CA TRP A 328 -3.41 2.60 -3.70
C TRP A 328 -3.49 4.10 -3.55
N THR A 329 -4.71 4.60 -3.33
CA THR A 329 -4.97 5.99 -2.96
C THR A 329 -5.52 6.00 -1.55
N TYR A 330 -4.89 6.77 -0.67
CA TYR A 330 -5.36 6.98 0.70
C TYR A 330 -5.87 8.41 0.84
N ASP A 331 -7.11 8.56 1.30
CA ASP A 331 -7.71 9.85 1.63
C ASP A 331 -7.44 10.19 3.09
N ILE A 332 -7.06 11.44 3.36
CA ILE A 332 -6.82 11.96 4.70
C ILE A 332 -8.15 12.55 5.20
N VAL A 333 -8.88 11.79 6.01
CA VAL A 333 -10.30 12.06 6.26
C VAL A 333 -10.59 12.70 7.61
N GLU A 334 -9.71 12.54 8.59
CA GLU A 334 -9.98 12.92 9.98
C GLU A 334 -8.67 13.21 10.72
N SER A 335 -8.67 14.20 11.61
CA SER A 335 -7.65 14.33 12.67
C SER A 335 -8.32 14.01 14.00
N THR A 336 -7.74 13.09 14.76
CA THR A 336 -8.34 12.58 16.00
C THR A 336 -7.30 12.42 17.08
N LEU A 337 -7.71 12.64 18.33
CA LEU A 337 -6.86 12.45 19.49
C LEU A 337 -6.96 10.98 19.94
N LEU A 338 -5.86 10.23 19.77
CA LEU A 338 -5.78 8.83 20.14
C LEU A 338 -5.23 8.68 21.56
N GLN A 339 -5.87 7.83 22.35
CA GLN A 339 -5.33 7.37 23.63
C GLN A 339 -4.35 6.24 23.38
N THR A 340 -3.06 6.51 23.57
CA THR A 340 -2.00 5.50 23.45
C THR A 340 -1.55 5.05 24.85
N PRO A 341 -1.24 3.75 25.07
CA PRO A 341 -0.93 3.23 26.40
C PRO A 341 0.25 3.92 27.10
N ARG A 342 1.33 4.26 26.37
CA ARG A 342 2.55 4.86 26.95
C ARG A 342 2.94 6.24 26.40
N HIS A 343 2.33 6.69 25.31
CA HIS A 343 2.59 8.02 24.77
C HIS A 343 1.47 9.03 25.10
N GLY A 344 0.45 8.62 25.87
CA GLY A 344 -0.67 9.47 26.26
C GLY A 344 -1.57 9.83 25.08
N GLU A 345 -2.16 11.02 25.14
CA GLU A 345 -2.96 11.58 24.06
C GLU A 345 -2.08 12.04 22.90
N VAL A 346 -2.30 11.48 21.72
CA VAL A 346 -1.55 11.79 20.51
C VAL A 346 -2.52 12.16 19.39
N GLU A 347 -2.37 13.35 18.81
CA GLU A 347 -3.09 13.73 17.60
C GLU A 347 -2.58 12.92 16.41
N ALA A 348 -3.51 12.31 15.66
CA ALA A 348 -3.19 11.52 14.49
C ALA A 348 -4.21 11.71 13.36
N PHE A 349 -3.69 11.71 12.13
CA PHE A 349 -4.46 11.84 10.90
C PHE A 349 -4.81 10.46 10.36
N ARG A 350 -6.10 10.21 10.15
CA ARG A 350 -6.63 8.96 9.61
C ARG A 350 -6.58 8.96 8.08
N LEU A 351 -5.87 7.99 7.55
CA LEU A 351 -5.76 7.67 6.13
C LEU A 351 -6.63 6.46 5.82
N VAL A 352 -7.60 6.63 4.91
CA VAL A 352 -8.53 5.58 4.49
C VAL A 352 -8.27 5.21 3.03
N PRO A 353 -8.08 3.92 2.71
CA PRO A 353 -7.84 3.51 1.33
C PRO A 353 -9.12 3.61 0.49
N ARG A 354 -9.00 4.12 -0.73
CA ARG A 354 -10.06 4.03 -1.74
C ARG A 354 -10.18 2.58 -2.25
N ALA A 355 -11.37 2.24 -2.73
CA ALA A 355 -11.60 0.96 -3.38
C ALA A 355 -10.71 0.83 -4.63
N LEU A 356 -10.01 -0.29 -4.73
CA LEU A 356 -9.22 -0.60 -5.93
C LEU A 356 -10.15 -0.87 -7.12
N PRO A 357 -9.78 -0.47 -8.35
CA PRO A 357 -10.58 -0.76 -9.55
C PRO A 357 -10.79 -2.26 -9.80
N LYS A 358 -9.80 -3.07 -9.42
CA LYS A 358 -9.81 -4.53 -9.53
C LYS A 358 -9.38 -5.13 -8.19
N PRO A 359 -10.28 -5.23 -7.20
CA PRO A 359 -9.93 -5.72 -5.87
C PRO A 359 -9.52 -7.20 -5.94
N ARG A 360 -8.43 -7.55 -5.25
CA ARG A 360 -7.90 -8.92 -5.16
C ARG A 360 -8.11 -9.50 -3.75
N GLY A 361 -9.35 -9.44 -3.28
CA GLY A 361 -9.75 -9.73 -1.92
C GLY A 361 -10.43 -8.54 -1.25
N ASN A 362 -10.85 -8.75 -0.01
CA ASN A 362 -11.61 -7.80 0.81
C ASN A 362 -10.78 -7.21 1.96
N ILE A 363 -9.45 -7.21 1.81
CA ILE A 363 -8.54 -6.69 2.85
C ILE A 363 -8.30 -5.21 2.60
N THR A 364 -8.63 -4.38 3.58
CA THR A 364 -8.33 -2.94 3.60
C THR A 364 -7.56 -2.60 4.87
N ALA A 365 -6.67 -1.62 4.78
CA ALA A 365 -5.88 -1.15 5.91
C ALA A 365 -6.04 0.37 6.03
N GLU A 366 -6.58 0.83 7.15
CA GLU A 366 -6.61 2.23 7.53
C GLU A 366 -5.42 2.53 8.46
N ILE A 367 -4.88 3.74 8.36
CA ILE A 367 -3.62 4.11 9.02
C ILE A 367 -3.82 5.45 9.73
N TRP A 368 -3.37 5.57 10.97
CA TRP A 368 -3.31 6.83 11.68
C TRP A 368 -1.85 7.27 11.81
N ILE A 369 -1.52 8.40 11.22
CA ILE A 369 -0.18 8.99 11.21
C ILE A 369 -0.11 10.12 12.23
N ALA A 370 0.85 10.09 13.14
CA ALA A 370 1.04 11.13 14.15
C ALA A 370 2.26 12.00 13.85
N PRO A 371 2.09 13.28 13.46
CA PRO A 371 3.21 14.21 13.26
C PRO A 371 4.11 14.32 14.49
N ALA A 372 3.50 14.31 15.68
CA ALA A 372 4.22 14.45 16.94
C ALA A 372 5.13 13.27 17.28
N LEU A 373 4.94 12.13 16.61
CA LEU A 373 5.79 10.93 16.73
C LEU A 373 6.51 10.68 15.41
N GLN A 374 7.09 11.74 14.83
CA GLN A 374 7.90 11.67 13.60
C GLN A 374 7.14 11.09 12.39
N TYR A 375 5.84 11.38 12.29
CA TYR A 375 4.97 10.87 11.22
C TYR A 375 4.89 9.33 11.17
N LEU A 376 5.08 8.66 12.32
CA LEU A 376 4.95 7.21 12.43
C LEU A 376 3.48 6.76 12.48
N PRO A 377 3.16 5.54 12.01
CA PRO A 377 1.82 4.97 12.12
C PRO A 377 1.53 4.52 13.55
N VAL A 378 0.76 5.30 14.27
CA VAL A 378 0.43 5.05 15.69
C VAL A 378 -0.77 4.12 15.87
N ARG A 379 -1.60 3.99 14.83
CA ARG A 379 -2.67 2.99 14.78
C ARG A 379 -2.82 2.46 13.37
N ILE A 380 -3.08 1.17 13.24
CA ILE A 380 -3.39 0.53 11.96
C ILE A 380 -4.61 -0.36 12.18
N ARG A 381 -5.66 -0.17 11.38
CA ARG A 381 -6.84 -1.04 11.41
C ARG A 381 -6.90 -1.81 10.10
N VAL A 382 -6.79 -3.13 10.18
CA VAL A 382 -6.92 -4.01 9.01
C VAL A 382 -8.24 -4.74 9.09
N SER A 383 -9.11 -4.51 8.10
CA SER A 383 -10.38 -5.19 7.94
C SER A 383 -10.26 -6.27 6.87
N MET A 384 -10.89 -7.42 7.08
CA MET A 384 -10.89 -8.58 6.18
C MET A 384 -12.35 -8.93 5.86
N GLY A 385 -12.98 -8.10 5.03
CA GLY A 385 -14.43 -8.08 4.86
C GLY A 385 -15.16 -7.73 6.16
N ASP A 386 -16.42 -8.18 6.26
CA ASP A 386 -17.29 -7.86 7.39
C ASP A 386 -17.10 -8.82 8.58
N GLU A 387 -16.44 -9.96 8.35
CA GLU A 387 -16.34 -11.03 9.36
C GLU A 387 -15.18 -10.81 10.34
N ALA A 388 -14.18 -9.99 10.00
CA ALA A 388 -12.98 -9.88 10.81
C ALA A 388 -12.24 -8.55 10.66
N PHE A 389 -11.70 -8.06 11.77
CA PHE A 389 -10.75 -6.96 11.78
C PHE A 389 -9.70 -7.16 12.86
N VAL A 390 -8.54 -6.53 12.66
CA VAL A 390 -7.52 -6.33 13.69
C VAL A 390 -7.19 -4.85 13.79
N ASP A 391 -7.07 -4.37 15.02
CA ASP A 391 -6.70 -3.02 15.39
C ASP A 391 -5.38 -3.08 16.14
N LEU A 392 -4.38 -2.42 15.57
CA LEU A 392 -3.03 -2.31 16.11
C LEU A 392 -2.89 -0.91 16.68
N MET A 393 -2.76 -0.79 17.99
CA MET A 393 -2.47 0.47 18.67
C MET A 393 -1.02 0.45 19.15
N VAL A 394 -0.26 1.50 18.86
CA VAL A 394 1.15 1.59 19.29
C VAL A 394 1.23 1.60 20.81
N ASP A 395 2.08 0.74 21.36
CA ASP A 395 2.40 0.69 22.80
C ASP A 395 3.73 1.38 23.06
N THR A 396 4.77 1.06 22.29
CA THR A 396 6.11 1.63 22.44
C THR A 396 6.76 1.94 21.10
N ILE A 397 7.61 2.96 21.10
CA ILE A 397 8.48 3.32 19.98
C ILE A 397 9.90 3.46 20.52
N GLU A 398 10.79 2.56 20.10
CA GLU A 398 12.20 2.53 20.48
C GLU A 398 13.08 2.97 19.32
N GLN A 399 14.16 3.71 19.60
CA GLN A 399 15.11 4.19 18.60
C GLN A 399 16.56 4.06 19.06
N ARG A 400 17.47 3.99 18.10
CA ARG A 400 18.92 3.99 18.33
C ARG A 400 19.50 5.34 18.73
#